data_AF-A0A024UP74-F1
#
_entry.id   AF-A0A024UP74-F1
#
_cell.length_a   1.000
_cell.length_b   1.000
_cell.length_c   1.000
_cell.angle_alpha   90.00
_cell.angle_beta   90.00
_cell.angle_gamma   90.00
#
_symmetry.space_group_name_H-M   'P 1'
#
loop_
_entity.id
_entity.type
_entity.pdbx_description
1 polymer ?
#
loop_
_entity_poly.entity_id
_entity_poly.type
_entity_poly.pdbx_seq_one_letter_code
_entity_poly.pdbx_strand_id
1 'polypeptide(L)'
;MARRDPDAYARTSSIGEDTILPVPEEVPASRPRGRNRVVLIGVIAAVLIAGGVTAAFVIGKGSSSSSNNSSSSDSSNTATPSQTSSGGGSSGNGTTISSTPTSVKSNPETDPVVMTMLAIGDWGSTTGRGSDGTNPGSCCVLYKSDPNKGKLDTSLPRSKVDFRAQEAVGILMGISAAALKPSRILSHGDNIYWNGVGMDDRDYRMAETFEKMYGAPSLENVPWLNVAGNHDIGGSAFICGDSDTTFRKCTSTAEMLKYLDAKFDLQAGYVSPRGDRWIMKGHYYVHRVTKNGVTVDIFNLDTNEATTHGAQQVCCQCFGYGGSDDECDNISPGSPLCAGGNVDMYKACMDRIQSWADVSYEGAKKDLAASTADFKIINTHYSPHYHMDPTRMKKWFDLTKQFNVHAWFNGHTHGFNHDITAWNTHFFQNGAGGGIVSESSGSVQNVAGIKSQWVASGHPYGFMELSFTKEWLKVEFVSFDNAWQFNGFASRDIVPGGVARGHCWFVHKSSDSPGLACESTKDGLVGLPT
;
A
#
# COMPACT_ATOMS: atom_id res chain seq x y z
N MET A 1 4.61 23.24 -46.95
CA MET A 1 4.47 22.11 -46.01
C MET A 1 5.72 21.27 -46.10
N ALA A 2 6.49 21.16 -45.01
CA ALA A 2 7.64 20.27 -44.91
C ALA A 2 7.45 19.43 -43.64
N ARG A 3 7.72 18.12 -43.73
CA ARG A 3 7.62 17.20 -42.58
C ARG A 3 8.75 17.52 -41.60
N ARG A 4 8.45 17.61 -40.30
CA ARG A 4 9.48 17.63 -39.25
C ARG A 4 9.94 16.19 -39.00
N ASP A 5 11.25 16.08 -38.80
CA ASP A 5 11.97 14.85 -38.49
C ASP A 5 11.77 14.49 -36.98
N PRO A 6 11.38 13.26 -36.62
CA PRO A 6 11.22 12.86 -35.22
C PRO A 6 12.52 12.80 -34.40
N ASP A 7 13.68 12.58 -35.05
CA ASP A 7 14.90 12.15 -34.35
C ASP A 7 15.80 13.30 -33.85
N ALA A 8 15.31 14.55 -33.92
CA ALA A 8 16.08 15.74 -33.57
C ALA A 8 16.37 15.91 -32.06
N TYR A 9 15.63 15.24 -31.17
CA TYR A 9 15.78 15.40 -29.71
C TYR A 9 16.95 14.64 -29.09
N ALA A 10 17.59 13.71 -29.82
CA ALA A 10 18.62 12.83 -29.27
C ALA A 10 20.03 13.43 -29.17
N ARG A 11 20.25 14.69 -29.60
CA ARG A 11 21.59 15.31 -29.68
C ARG A 11 21.60 16.81 -29.37
N THR A 12 21.51 17.19 -28.09
CA THR A 12 22.27 18.30 -27.46
C THR A 12 21.93 18.48 -25.97
N SER A 13 22.75 17.93 -25.07
CA SER A 13 22.87 18.42 -23.67
C SER A 13 24.12 17.84 -22.99
N SER A 14 25.30 18.39 -23.30
CA SER A 14 26.52 18.16 -22.52
C SER A 14 26.82 19.39 -21.65
N ILE A 15 26.10 19.52 -20.53
CA ILE A 15 26.31 20.61 -19.55
C ILE A 15 26.06 20.06 -18.14
N GLY A 16 27.06 20.20 -17.25
CA GLY A 16 26.89 20.21 -15.80
C GLY A 16 26.59 18.88 -15.11
N GLU A 17 27.64 18.20 -14.65
CA GLU A 17 27.54 17.42 -13.39
C GLU A 17 27.36 18.41 -12.21
N ASP A 18 27.04 17.89 -11.02
CA ASP A 18 26.82 18.61 -9.74
C ASP A 18 25.47 19.35 -9.56
N THR A 19 24.36 18.58 -9.44
CA THR A 19 23.33 18.83 -8.40
C THR A 19 22.44 17.59 -8.21
N ILE A 20 22.95 16.58 -7.49
CA ILE A 20 22.15 15.42 -7.05
C ILE A 20 21.51 15.77 -5.71
N LEU A 21 20.18 15.67 -5.63
CA LEU A 21 19.42 15.91 -4.40
C LEU A 21 19.76 14.82 -3.35
N PRO A 22 19.97 15.17 -2.06
CA PRO A 22 20.17 14.19 -0.99
C PRO A 22 18.87 13.43 -0.69
N VAL A 23 19.02 12.20 -0.16
CA VAL A 23 17.95 11.20 0.00
C VAL A 23 17.98 10.59 1.41
N PRO A 24 16.82 10.14 1.95
CA PRO A 24 16.63 9.63 3.31
C PRO A 24 17.63 8.63 3.96
N GLU A 25 17.69 8.70 5.29
CA GLU A 25 18.08 7.67 6.27
C GLU A 25 16.90 7.46 7.23
N GLU A 26 16.71 6.24 7.73
CA GLU A 26 15.78 5.98 8.84
C GLU A 26 16.49 5.45 10.09
N VAL A 27 15.81 5.66 11.22
CA VAL A 27 16.32 5.51 12.59
C VAL A 27 16.56 4.03 12.98
N PRO A 28 17.73 3.67 13.54
CA PRO A 28 17.94 2.34 14.10
C PRO A 28 17.21 2.17 15.45
N ALA A 29 16.53 1.03 15.62
CA ALA A 29 15.76 0.71 16.82
C ALA A 29 16.56 0.87 18.14
N SER A 30 16.22 1.91 18.91
CA SER A 30 17.01 2.30 20.09
C SER A 30 16.79 1.35 21.29
N ARG A 31 17.88 0.72 21.77
CA ARG A 31 17.93 0.11 23.11
C ARG A 31 18.21 1.17 24.18
N PRO A 32 17.59 1.12 25.37
CA PRO A 32 17.71 2.19 26.36
C PRO A 32 19.04 2.16 27.11
N ARG A 33 19.74 3.32 27.17
CA ARG A 33 20.77 3.63 28.18
C ARG A 33 20.57 5.05 28.72
N GLY A 34 20.80 5.21 30.02
CA GLY A 34 20.21 6.28 30.83
C GLY A 34 21.01 7.58 30.98
N ARG A 35 20.30 8.58 31.53
CA ARG A 35 20.71 9.98 31.77
C ARG A 35 21.59 10.15 33.03
N ASN A 36 22.30 11.28 33.07
CA ASN A 36 22.56 12.08 34.28
C ASN A 36 21.92 13.47 34.03
N ARG A 37 21.45 14.30 34.98
CA ARG A 37 21.24 14.27 36.45
C ARG A 37 20.41 15.56 36.80
N VAL A 38 19.68 15.77 37.91
CA VAL A 38 19.33 15.01 39.14
C VAL A 38 17.85 15.32 39.49
N VAL A 39 17.22 14.52 40.38
CA VAL A 39 16.21 14.87 41.42
C VAL A 39 14.92 14.03 41.33
N LEU A 40 14.31 13.50 42.41
CA LEU A 40 14.79 12.93 43.70
C LEU A 40 13.63 12.12 44.34
N ILE A 41 13.91 11.28 45.34
CA ILE A 41 12.99 10.57 46.27
C ILE A 41 12.21 9.37 45.67
N GLY A 42 12.44 8.16 46.21
CA GLY A 42 11.67 6.94 45.85
C GLY A 42 12.28 5.53 46.09
N VAL A 43 13.40 5.41 46.81
CA VAL A 43 14.04 4.23 47.47
C VAL A 43 13.12 3.00 47.76
N ILE A 44 13.48 1.70 47.74
CA ILE A 44 14.64 0.81 47.38
C ILE A 44 14.05 -0.65 47.36
N ALA A 45 14.47 -1.61 46.52
CA ALA A 45 15.44 -2.67 46.89
C ALA A 45 15.79 -3.60 45.70
N ALA A 46 17.02 -4.12 45.69
CA ALA A 46 17.53 -5.08 44.71
C ALA A 46 18.33 -6.20 45.39
N VAL A 47 18.44 -7.37 44.75
CA VAL A 47 19.49 -8.37 45.02
C VAL A 47 20.00 -8.92 43.69
N LEU A 48 21.33 -8.97 43.54
CA LEU A 48 22.07 -9.60 42.44
C LEU A 48 22.90 -10.76 43.01
N ILE A 49 23.00 -11.90 42.31
CA ILE A 49 24.17 -12.79 42.33
C ILE A 49 24.43 -13.30 40.90
N ALA A 50 25.71 -13.52 40.55
CA ALA A 50 26.21 -13.82 39.21
C ALA A 50 26.68 -15.28 39.02
N GLY A 51 26.98 -15.69 37.78
CA GLY A 51 27.74 -16.92 37.45
C GLY A 51 27.80 -17.22 35.94
N GLY A 52 29.01 -17.35 35.38
CA GLY A 52 29.25 -17.88 34.00
C GLY A 52 29.24 -19.43 33.97
N VAL A 53 29.49 -20.14 32.85
CA VAL A 53 30.76 -20.15 32.08
C VAL A 53 30.64 -21.08 30.84
N THR A 54 31.05 -20.63 29.63
CA THR A 54 31.50 -21.37 28.39
C THR A 54 30.63 -22.52 27.81
N ALA A 55 30.80 -23.06 26.59
CA ALA A 55 31.85 -22.99 25.55
C ALA A 55 31.29 -23.13 24.11
N ALA A 56 32.14 -22.97 23.09
CA ALA A 56 31.78 -23.01 21.67
C ALA A 56 31.74 -24.42 21.04
N PHE A 57 31.10 -24.54 19.87
CA PHE A 57 31.08 -25.76 19.04
C PHE A 57 31.71 -25.53 17.66
N VAL A 58 32.48 -26.50 17.17
CA VAL A 58 33.07 -26.50 15.81
C VAL A 58 32.84 -27.86 15.14
N ILE A 59 32.13 -27.79 13.99
CA ILE A 59 32.22 -28.61 12.77
C ILE A 59 32.59 -30.11 12.90
N GLY A 60 31.69 -30.98 12.43
CA GLY A 60 31.99 -32.37 12.03
C GLY A 60 31.06 -32.83 10.89
N LYS A 61 31.63 -33.39 9.82
CA LYS A 61 30.95 -33.71 8.54
C LYS A 61 30.82 -35.23 8.36
N GLY A 62 29.67 -35.73 7.87
CA GLY A 62 29.47 -37.16 7.58
C GLY A 62 28.18 -37.42 6.78
N SER A 63 28.23 -38.35 5.82
CA SER A 63 27.21 -38.53 4.77
C SER A 63 26.57 -39.93 4.78
N SER A 64 25.51 -40.12 3.96
CA SER A 64 24.92 -41.39 3.45
C SER A 64 24.15 -42.29 4.45
N SER A 65 23.13 -43.08 4.07
CA SER A 65 22.21 -43.07 2.90
C SER A 65 21.05 -44.09 3.11
N SER A 66 19.98 -43.95 2.31
CA SER A 66 19.13 -45.05 1.76
C SER A 66 18.34 -46.03 2.66
N SER A 67 17.02 -45.76 2.77
CA SER A 67 15.87 -46.59 2.31
C SER A 67 15.46 -47.96 2.92
N ASN A 68 14.13 -48.06 3.14
CA ASN A 68 13.17 -49.14 2.79
C ASN A 68 12.73 -50.27 3.76
N ASN A 69 11.40 -50.23 4.03
CA ASN A 69 10.37 -51.28 3.98
C ASN A 69 10.14 -52.35 5.09
N SER A 70 8.85 -52.39 5.51
CA SER A 70 8.01 -53.58 5.79
C SER A 70 8.33 -54.42 7.06
N SER A 71 7.43 -55.19 7.70
CA SER A 71 6.02 -55.59 7.43
C SER A 71 5.25 -56.01 8.71
N SER A 72 3.90 -55.97 8.67
CA SER A 72 2.88 -56.86 9.33
C SER A 72 3.14 -57.53 10.70
N SER A 73 2.20 -57.57 11.65
CA SER A 73 1.05 -58.51 11.62
C SER A 73 0.07 -58.40 12.82
N ASP A 74 -1.23 -58.63 12.56
CA ASP A 74 -2.25 -59.44 13.30
C ASP A 74 -2.24 -59.65 14.85
N SER A 75 -3.36 -59.84 15.58
CA SER A 75 -4.79 -60.00 15.21
C SER A 75 -5.77 -60.02 16.43
N SER A 76 -7.08 -59.94 16.12
CA SER A 76 -8.24 -60.65 16.76
C SER A 76 -9.06 -60.05 17.94
N ASN A 77 -10.38 -59.88 17.66
CA ASN A 77 -11.62 -60.25 18.39
C ASN A 77 -11.81 -59.91 19.90
N THR A 78 -13.01 -59.53 20.40
CA THR A 78 -14.30 -60.28 20.35
C THR A 78 -15.50 -59.36 20.69
N ALA A 79 -16.76 -59.80 20.50
CA ALA A 79 -17.95 -58.94 20.47
C ALA A 79 -19.13 -59.30 21.43
N THR A 80 -19.93 -58.28 21.81
CA THR A 80 -21.38 -58.33 22.23
C THR A 80 -21.77 -59.12 23.52
N PRO A 81 -22.98 -58.97 24.14
CA PRO A 81 -24.27 -58.50 23.58
C PRO A 81 -25.10 -57.47 24.40
N SER A 82 -26.23 -57.08 23.79
CA SER A 82 -27.21 -56.07 24.20
C SER A 82 -28.24 -56.54 25.24
N GLN A 83 -28.94 -55.59 25.89
CA GLN A 83 -30.33 -55.82 26.32
C GLN A 83 -31.16 -54.53 26.41
N THR A 84 -32.45 -54.64 26.13
CA THR A 84 -33.46 -53.57 26.06
C THR A 84 -34.43 -53.62 27.24
N SER A 85 -34.99 -52.48 27.64
CA SER A 85 -36.30 -52.41 28.31
C SER A 85 -36.95 -51.04 28.11
N SER A 86 -38.28 -50.99 28.24
CA SER A 86 -39.13 -49.83 27.88
C SER A 86 -40.08 -49.45 29.02
N GLY A 87 -40.49 -48.19 29.06
CA GLY A 87 -41.48 -47.65 30.01
C GLY A 87 -41.56 -46.13 29.87
N GLY A 88 -42.75 -45.57 29.66
CA GLY A 88 -42.94 -44.14 29.37
C GLY A 88 -43.81 -43.41 30.38
N GLY A 89 -44.02 -42.10 30.18
CA GLY A 89 -45.08 -41.36 30.85
C GLY A 89 -44.81 -39.88 31.14
N SER A 90 -45.61 -39.02 30.51
CA SER A 90 -46.07 -37.69 30.96
C SER A 90 -45.16 -36.44 30.81
N SER A 91 -45.60 -35.57 29.88
CA SER A 91 -45.98 -34.17 30.11
C SER A 91 -45.06 -33.26 30.95
N GLY A 92 -44.25 -32.45 30.27
CA GLY A 92 -43.57 -31.27 30.84
C GLY A 92 -43.68 -30.07 29.89
N ASN A 93 -44.31 -28.98 30.36
CA ASN A 93 -44.68 -27.83 29.52
C ASN A 93 -43.46 -26.91 29.25
N GLY A 94 -42.75 -27.16 28.14
CA GLY A 94 -41.58 -26.38 27.74
C GLY A 94 -41.94 -25.21 26.83
N THR A 95 -41.90 -23.99 27.35
CA THR A 95 -42.04 -22.76 26.55
C THR A 95 -40.89 -22.64 25.56
N THR A 96 -41.12 -22.95 24.29
CA THR A 96 -40.16 -22.71 23.21
C THR A 96 -40.03 -21.22 22.96
N ILE A 97 -39.01 -20.61 23.56
CA ILE A 97 -38.49 -19.32 23.12
C ILE A 97 -38.08 -19.52 21.65
N SER A 98 -38.74 -18.78 20.76
CA SER A 98 -38.39 -18.78 19.34
C SER A 98 -36.97 -18.21 19.20
N SER A 99 -36.00 -19.09 18.99
CA SER A 99 -34.68 -18.69 18.53
C SER A 99 -34.85 -18.09 17.14
N THR A 100 -34.69 -16.77 17.05
CA THR A 100 -34.58 -16.05 15.78
C THR A 100 -33.62 -16.83 14.87
N PRO A 101 -33.96 -17.13 13.61
CA PRO A 101 -33.02 -17.82 12.74
C PRO A 101 -31.83 -16.90 12.53
N THR A 102 -30.68 -17.24 13.12
CA THR A 102 -29.40 -16.74 12.64
C THR A 102 -29.29 -17.18 11.19
N SER A 103 -29.39 -16.23 10.26
CA SER A 103 -29.29 -16.52 8.83
C SER A 103 -27.97 -17.24 8.59
N VAL A 104 -28.04 -18.51 8.17
CA VAL A 104 -26.86 -19.30 7.86
C VAL A 104 -26.15 -18.62 6.69
N LYS A 105 -25.00 -18.00 6.97
CA LYS A 105 -24.16 -17.39 5.94
C LYS A 105 -23.74 -18.46 4.93
N SER A 106 -23.65 -18.09 3.66
CA SER A 106 -23.13 -18.97 2.62
C SER A 106 -21.65 -19.29 2.84
N ASN A 107 -21.14 -20.34 2.19
CA ASN A 107 -19.72 -20.69 2.27
C ASN A 107 -18.90 -19.79 1.33
N PRO A 108 -18.04 -18.89 1.84
CA PRO A 108 -17.27 -17.97 1.02
C PRO A 108 -16.34 -18.66 0.01
N GLU A 109 -15.83 -19.86 0.31
CA GLU A 109 -14.89 -20.58 -0.55
C GLU A 109 -15.52 -21.15 -1.82
N THR A 110 -16.82 -21.46 -1.77
CA THR A 110 -17.54 -22.12 -2.88
C THR A 110 -18.58 -21.21 -3.55
N ASP A 111 -18.81 -20.03 -2.99
CA ASP A 111 -19.75 -19.07 -3.54
C ASP A 111 -19.30 -18.55 -4.91
N PRO A 112 -20.19 -18.45 -5.91
CA PRO A 112 -19.81 -18.03 -7.25
C PRO A 112 -19.40 -16.55 -7.28
N VAL A 113 -18.16 -16.28 -7.68
CA VAL A 113 -17.65 -14.93 -7.94
C VAL A 113 -18.43 -14.28 -9.09
N VAL A 114 -19.04 -13.12 -8.82
CA VAL A 114 -19.80 -12.35 -9.81
C VAL A 114 -18.97 -11.24 -10.46
N MET A 115 -17.96 -10.74 -9.74
CA MET A 115 -17.16 -9.59 -10.13
C MET A 115 -15.79 -9.64 -9.47
N THR A 116 -14.79 -9.10 -10.15
CA THR A 116 -13.41 -8.98 -9.68
C THR A 116 -12.93 -7.54 -9.85
N MET A 117 -11.94 -7.14 -9.07
CA MET A 117 -11.17 -5.89 -9.20
C MET A 117 -9.71 -6.17 -8.81
N LEU A 118 -8.79 -5.30 -9.17
CA LEU A 118 -7.45 -5.25 -8.57
C LEU A 118 -7.30 -3.95 -7.78
N ALA A 119 -6.33 -3.88 -6.88
CA ALA A 119 -6.03 -2.69 -6.08
C ALA A 119 -4.51 -2.54 -5.91
N ILE A 120 -3.94 -1.35 -6.09
CA ILE A 120 -2.49 -1.07 -6.05
C ILE A 120 -2.22 0.36 -5.55
N GLY A 121 -1.18 0.57 -4.75
CA GLY A 121 -0.65 1.89 -4.36
C GLY A 121 0.83 2.04 -4.73
N ASP A 122 1.34 3.27 -4.69
CA ASP A 122 2.78 3.55 -4.58
C ASP A 122 3.58 2.91 -5.72
N TRP A 123 3.04 3.06 -6.93
CA TRP A 123 3.47 2.36 -8.13
C TRP A 123 4.21 3.25 -9.12
N GLY A 124 4.11 4.58 -8.97
CA GLY A 124 4.48 5.57 -9.98
C GLY A 124 5.96 5.85 -10.20
N SER A 125 6.80 4.88 -10.57
CA SER A 125 8.25 5.10 -10.58
C SER A 125 8.72 6.21 -11.54
N THR A 126 9.80 6.90 -11.16
CA THR A 126 10.44 7.92 -12.00
C THR A 126 10.96 7.36 -13.33
N THR A 127 10.94 8.20 -14.36
CA THR A 127 11.36 7.89 -15.74
C THR A 127 12.89 7.88 -15.92
N GLY A 128 13.37 7.59 -17.14
CA GLY A 128 14.79 7.76 -17.51
C GLY A 128 15.76 6.68 -17.01
N ARG A 129 15.26 5.53 -16.55
CA ARG A 129 16.07 4.39 -16.06
C ARG A 129 16.89 3.75 -17.18
N GLY A 130 18.21 3.86 -17.11
CA GLY A 130 19.15 3.14 -17.96
C GLY A 130 19.15 1.62 -17.76
N SER A 131 19.99 0.90 -18.51
CA SER A 131 20.09 -0.58 -18.47
C SER A 131 21.26 -1.10 -17.64
N ASP A 132 21.98 -0.22 -16.95
CA ASP A 132 23.29 -0.47 -16.31
C ASP A 132 23.28 -0.29 -14.78
N GLY A 133 22.14 0.09 -14.20
CA GLY A 133 21.99 0.35 -12.76
C GLY A 133 22.41 1.75 -12.30
N THR A 134 22.81 2.65 -13.20
CA THR A 134 23.37 3.98 -12.84
C THR A 134 22.33 5.00 -12.39
N ASN A 135 21.13 4.99 -12.97
CA ASN A 135 20.00 5.84 -12.58
C ASN A 135 18.91 5.01 -11.88
N PRO A 136 18.96 4.85 -10.53
CA PRO A 136 17.94 4.13 -9.77
C PRO A 136 16.61 4.89 -9.64
N GLY A 137 16.54 6.17 -10.01
CA GLY A 137 15.30 6.93 -9.92
C GLY A 137 14.70 6.89 -8.51
N SER A 138 13.41 6.60 -8.37
CA SER A 138 12.71 6.46 -7.08
C SER A 138 12.85 5.10 -6.37
N CYS A 139 13.39 4.05 -7.00
CA CYS A 139 13.12 2.67 -6.55
C CYS A 139 14.00 2.13 -5.42
N CYS A 140 15.18 2.72 -5.23
CA CYS A 140 16.32 1.93 -4.73
C CYS A 140 17.43 2.77 -4.08
N VAL A 141 17.11 4.00 -3.70
CA VAL A 141 18.10 5.08 -3.48
C VAL A 141 18.80 4.96 -2.11
N LEU A 142 18.58 3.85 -1.40
CA LEU A 142 18.82 3.65 0.03
C LEU A 142 19.81 2.50 0.36
N TYR A 143 20.42 1.86 -0.64
CA TYR A 143 21.25 0.67 -0.38
C TYR A 143 22.68 0.96 0.10
N LYS A 144 23.12 2.21 0.13
CA LYS A 144 24.43 2.61 0.70
C LYS A 144 24.22 3.63 1.80
N SER A 145 24.71 3.31 3.00
CA SER A 145 24.77 4.22 4.17
C SER A 145 26.17 4.81 4.37
N ASP A 146 27.00 4.79 3.34
CA ASP A 146 28.36 5.36 3.32
C ASP A 146 28.36 6.72 2.56
N PRO A 147 29.51 7.39 2.30
CA PRO A 147 29.56 8.62 1.50
C PRO A 147 28.96 8.53 0.08
N ASN A 148 28.55 7.35 -0.38
CA ASN A 148 27.76 7.09 -1.57
C ASN A 148 26.25 6.96 -1.28
N LYS A 149 25.74 7.46 -0.14
CA LYS A 149 24.31 7.60 0.14
C LYS A 149 23.62 8.25 -1.06
N GLY A 150 22.48 7.67 -1.47
CA GLY A 150 21.82 8.03 -2.72
C GLY A 150 22.24 7.23 -3.96
N LYS A 151 23.14 6.24 -3.84
CA LYS A 151 23.50 5.34 -4.95
C LYS A 151 23.03 3.90 -4.71
N LEU A 152 22.66 3.23 -5.80
CA LEU A 152 22.34 1.81 -5.82
C LEU A 152 23.55 0.96 -5.36
N ASP A 153 23.33 0.00 -4.46
CA ASP A 153 24.30 -1.06 -4.22
C ASP A 153 24.05 -2.25 -5.15
N THR A 154 24.73 -2.21 -6.29
CA THR A 154 24.71 -3.28 -7.30
C THR A 154 25.34 -4.59 -6.81
N SER A 155 25.97 -4.63 -5.62
CA SER A 155 26.46 -5.86 -5.01
C SER A 155 25.36 -6.68 -4.33
N LEU A 156 24.25 -6.05 -3.91
CA LEU A 156 23.09 -6.73 -3.34
C LEU A 156 22.25 -7.34 -4.48
N PRO A 157 22.01 -8.68 -4.51
CA PRO A 157 21.18 -9.29 -5.54
C PRO A 157 19.79 -8.66 -5.65
N ARG A 158 19.24 -8.27 -4.49
CA ARG A 158 17.95 -7.60 -4.34
C ARG A 158 17.83 -6.35 -5.21
N SER A 159 18.90 -5.56 -5.37
CA SER A 159 18.90 -4.32 -6.19
C SER A 159 18.34 -4.51 -7.61
N LYS A 160 18.49 -5.70 -8.21
CA LYS A 160 17.96 -6.03 -9.54
C LYS A 160 16.43 -6.14 -9.58
N VAL A 161 15.83 -6.52 -8.47
CA VAL A 161 14.38 -6.63 -8.26
C VAL A 161 13.80 -5.23 -8.17
N ASP A 162 14.35 -4.41 -7.27
CA ASP A 162 13.86 -3.06 -7.01
C ASP A 162 13.99 -2.16 -8.25
N PHE A 163 15.09 -2.28 -9.00
CA PHE A 163 15.41 -1.40 -10.14
C PHE A 163 14.32 -1.32 -11.21
N ARG A 164 13.54 -2.40 -11.35
CA ARG A 164 12.42 -2.55 -12.28
C ARG A 164 11.14 -3.07 -11.58
N ALA A 165 10.97 -2.82 -10.29
CA ALA A 165 9.86 -3.36 -9.50
C ALA A 165 8.50 -3.05 -10.13
N GLN A 166 8.24 -1.78 -10.51
CA GLN A 166 7.02 -1.38 -11.21
C GLN A 166 6.76 -2.19 -12.49
N GLU A 167 7.78 -2.42 -13.31
CA GLU A 167 7.65 -3.14 -14.58
C GLU A 167 7.29 -4.61 -14.33
N ALA A 168 7.91 -5.24 -13.33
CA ALA A 168 7.57 -6.59 -12.91
C ALA A 168 6.15 -6.69 -12.31
N VAL A 169 5.74 -5.72 -11.48
CA VAL A 169 4.37 -5.64 -10.94
C VAL A 169 3.34 -5.42 -12.05
N GLY A 170 3.63 -4.56 -13.04
CA GLY A 170 2.76 -4.35 -14.21
C GLY A 170 2.54 -5.60 -15.05
N ILE A 171 3.60 -6.40 -15.25
CA ILE A 171 3.50 -7.73 -15.88
C ILE A 171 2.66 -8.68 -15.02
N LEU A 172 2.90 -8.73 -13.70
CA LEU A 172 2.15 -9.59 -12.77
C LEU A 172 0.65 -9.24 -12.75
N MET A 173 0.31 -7.94 -12.71
CA MET A 173 -1.07 -7.46 -12.86
C MET A 173 -1.69 -7.90 -14.19
N GLY A 174 -0.91 -7.91 -15.28
CA GLY A 174 -1.35 -8.43 -16.57
C GLY A 174 -1.75 -9.90 -16.54
N ILE A 175 -0.96 -10.74 -15.85
CA ILE A 175 -1.24 -12.17 -15.67
C ILE A 175 -2.51 -12.36 -14.84
N SER A 176 -2.62 -11.69 -13.69
CA SER A 176 -3.83 -11.72 -12.84
C SER A 176 -5.07 -11.21 -13.59
N ALA A 177 -4.97 -10.12 -14.35
CA ALA A 177 -6.08 -9.57 -15.11
C ALA A 177 -6.56 -10.51 -16.23
N ALA A 178 -5.66 -11.28 -16.85
CA ALA A 178 -6.03 -12.26 -17.88
C ALA A 178 -6.89 -13.40 -17.29
N ALA A 179 -6.59 -13.83 -16.06
CA ALA A 179 -7.36 -14.83 -15.33
C ALA A 179 -8.68 -14.27 -14.79
N LEU A 180 -8.62 -13.12 -14.09
CA LEU A 180 -9.74 -12.59 -13.31
C LEU A 180 -10.70 -11.69 -14.08
N LYS A 181 -10.26 -11.08 -15.19
CA LYS A 181 -11.01 -10.10 -16.00
C LYS A 181 -11.60 -8.96 -15.13
N PRO A 182 -10.74 -8.22 -14.41
CA PRO A 182 -11.15 -7.22 -13.43
C PRO A 182 -12.05 -6.16 -14.05
N SER A 183 -13.09 -5.79 -13.31
CA SER A 183 -14.02 -4.73 -13.70
C SER A 183 -13.42 -3.35 -13.50
N ARG A 184 -12.56 -3.18 -12.49
CA ARG A 184 -11.87 -1.93 -12.12
C ARG A 184 -10.51 -2.24 -11.52
N ILE A 185 -9.64 -1.24 -11.53
CA ILE A 185 -8.42 -1.19 -10.72
C ILE A 185 -8.57 0.00 -9.77
N LEU A 186 -8.30 -0.19 -8.48
CA LEU A 186 -8.23 0.90 -7.51
C LEU A 186 -6.76 1.32 -7.41
N SER A 187 -6.46 2.59 -7.68
CA SER A 187 -5.15 3.18 -7.38
C SER A 187 -5.24 3.96 -6.07
N HIS A 188 -4.31 3.72 -5.15
CA HIS A 188 -4.24 4.31 -3.82
C HIS A 188 -3.33 5.55 -3.76
N GLY A 189 -3.03 6.19 -4.89
CA GLY A 189 -2.13 7.35 -4.92
C GLY A 189 -0.66 6.99 -4.98
N ASP A 190 0.17 8.03 -5.01
CA ASP A 190 1.56 8.01 -5.45
C ASP A 190 1.70 7.34 -6.82
N ASN A 191 0.89 7.87 -7.73
CA ASN A 191 0.81 7.50 -9.13
C ASN A 191 2.04 7.96 -9.92
N ILE A 192 2.71 9.05 -9.48
CA ILE A 192 3.84 9.69 -10.17
C ILE A 192 4.87 10.25 -9.15
N TYR A 193 5.85 9.44 -8.74
CA TYR A 193 7.00 9.89 -7.92
C TYR A 193 7.95 10.80 -8.73
N TRP A 194 8.67 11.74 -8.12
CA TRP A 194 8.64 12.14 -6.71
C TRP A 194 7.77 13.37 -6.43
N ASN A 195 7.37 14.11 -7.47
CA ASN A 195 6.72 15.41 -7.36
C ASN A 195 5.59 15.58 -8.40
N GLY A 196 4.92 14.49 -8.77
CA GLY A 196 3.85 14.48 -9.74
C GLY A 196 4.34 14.88 -11.13
N VAL A 197 3.45 15.51 -11.87
CA VAL A 197 3.68 16.03 -13.23
C VAL A 197 3.78 17.56 -13.24
N GLY A 198 4.32 18.12 -14.30
CA GLY A 198 4.22 19.53 -14.68
C GLY A 198 3.45 19.70 -16.00
N MET A 199 3.24 20.96 -16.40
CA MET A 199 2.45 21.28 -17.61
C MET A 199 3.10 20.79 -18.91
N ASP A 200 4.43 20.75 -18.98
CA ASP A 200 5.18 20.40 -20.19
C ASP A 200 5.52 18.90 -20.28
N ASP A 201 5.47 18.15 -19.17
CA ASP A 201 5.87 16.73 -19.13
C ASP A 201 4.75 15.73 -18.84
N ARG A 202 3.54 16.16 -18.44
CA ARG A 202 2.41 15.27 -18.10
C ARG A 202 2.26 14.11 -19.08
N ASP A 203 2.17 14.40 -20.38
CA ASP A 203 1.90 13.36 -21.38
C ASP A 203 3.06 12.35 -21.51
N TYR A 204 4.30 12.80 -21.32
CA TYR A 204 5.48 11.93 -21.29
C TYR A 204 5.49 11.06 -20.03
N ARG A 205 5.24 11.65 -18.85
CA ARG A 205 5.19 10.95 -17.56
C ARG A 205 4.07 9.90 -17.54
N MET A 206 2.88 10.24 -18.00
CA MET A 206 1.76 9.29 -18.10
C MET A 206 2.03 8.20 -19.15
N ALA A 207 2.69 8.51 -20.27
CA ALA A 207 3.06 7.49 -21.26
C ALA A 207 4.08 6.48 -20.71
N GLU A 208 5.17 6.94 -20.08
CA GLU A 208 6.25 6.07 -19.61
C GLU A 208 5.95 5.39 -18.26
N THR A 209 5.38 6.11 -17.29
CA THR A 209 5.09 5.57 -15.94
C THR A 209 3.76 4.83 -15.88
N PHE A 210 2.72 5.21 -16.63
CA PHE A 210 1.42 4.53 -16.60
C PHE A 210 1.18 3.63 -17.83
N GLU A 211 1.14 4.19 -19.04
CA GLU A 211 0.70 3.42 -20.21
C GLU A 211 1.67 2.30 -20.59
N LYS A 212 2.98 2.54 -20.55
CA LYS A 212 3.98 1.52 -20.87
C LYS A 212 3.97 0.36 -19.87
N MET A 213 3.90 0.67 -18.57
CA MET A 213 3.99 -0.31 -17.49
C MET A 213 2.73 -1.19 -17.39
N TYR A 214 1.53 -0.61 -17.57
CA TYR A 214 0.26 -1.33 -17.50
C TYR A 214 -0.32 -1.60 -18.90
N GLY A 215 0.56 -2.04 -19.81
CA GLY A 215 0.28 -2.23 -21.24
C GLY A 215 -0.19 -3.62 -21.67
N ALA A 216 -0.39 -4.56 -20.75
CA ALA A 216 -0.89 -5.90 -21.10
C ALA A 216 -2.30 -5.84 -21.73
N PRO A 217 -2.62 -6.66 -22.75
CA PRO A 217 -3.94 -6.66 -23.39
C PRO A 217 -5.11 -6.93 -22.42
N SER A 218 -4.85 -7.67 -21.34
CA SER A 218 -5.79 -7.92 -20.23
C SER A 218 -6.10 -6.70 -19.35
N LEU A 219 -5.27 -5.66 -19.40
CA LEU A 219 -5.41 -4.39 -18.68
C LEU A 219 -5.85 -3.23 -19.58
N GLU A 220 -5.86 -3.43 -20.91
CA GLU A 220 -5.97 -2.36 -21.90
C GLU A 220 -7.22 -1.50 -21.74
N ASN A 221 -8.37 -2.09 -21.39
CA ASN A 221 -9.65 -1.38 -21.25
C ASN A 221 -10.22 -1.44 -19.83
N VAL A 222 -9.40 -1.74 -18.82
CA VAL A 222 -9.84 -1.82 -17.41
C VAL A 222 -9.70 -0.43 -16.77
N PRO A 223 -10.80 0.22 -16.32
CA PRO A 223 -10.70 1.56 -15.76
C PRO A 223 -10.04 1.57 -14.38
N TRP A 224 -9.08 2.47 -14.22
CA TRP A 224 -8.37 2.80 -12.99
C TRP A 224 -9.11 3.93 -12.26
N LEU A 225 -9.44 3.71 -11.00
CA LEU A 225 -10.03 4.68 -10.09
C LEU A 225 -8.92 5.24 -9.22
N ASN A 226 -8.45 6.43 -9.54
CA ASN A 226 -7.27 7.02 -8.91
C ASN A 226 -7.64 8.07 -7.86
N VAL A 227 -6.79 8.16 -6.84
CA VAL A 227 -6.67 9.28 -5.88
C VAL A 227 -5.25 9.82 -5.95
N ALA A 228 -4.99 10.97 -5.32
CA ALA A 228 -3.63 11.52 -5.20
C ALA A 228 -2.99 11.12 -3.86
N GLY A 229 -1.72 10.72 -3.90
CA GLY A 229 -0.83 10.67 -2.73
C GLY A 229 0.01 11.94 -2.59
N ASN A 230 0.90 11.99 -1.60
CA ASN A 230 1.69 13.21 -1.36
C ASN A 230 2.66 13.49 -2.51
N HIS A 231 3.28 12.46 -3.10
CA HIS A 231 4.22 12.66 -4.19
C HIS A 231 3.53 13.18 -5.46
N ASP A 232 2.27 12.80 -5.69
CA ASP A 232 1.46 13.33 -6.80
C ASP A 232 1.26 14.85 -6.75
N ILE A 233 1.30 15.45 -5.55
CA ILE A 233 1.10 16.90 -5.31
C ILE A 233 2.38 17.67 -4.92
N GLY A 234 3.56 17.03 -5.00
CA GLY A 234 4.86 17.68 -4.73
C GLY A 234 5.50 17.34 -3.38
N GLY A 235 5.13 16.23 -2.76
CA GLY A 235 5.59 15.77 -1.45
C GLY A 235 7.05 15.34 -1.33
N SER A 236 7.97 15.84 -2.16
CA SER A 236 9.41 15.59 -2.02
C SER A 236 10.22 16.89 -2.10
N ALA A 237 10.15 17.59 -3.23
CA ALA A 237 10.94 18.77 -3.51
C ALA A 237 10.04 19.99 -3.70
N PHE A 238 10.35 20.86 -4.66
CA PHE A 238 9.51 22.02 -4.94
C PHE A 238 8.25 21.69 -5.74
N ILE A 239 7.18 22.47 -5.51
CA ILE A 239 5.90 22.32 -6.20
C ILE A 239 5.92 23.08 -7.55
N CYS A 240 6.53 24.27 -7.60
CA CYS A 240 6.43 25.16 -8.76
C CYS A 240 7.39 24.80 -9.89
N GLY A 241 6.89 24.67 -11.11
CA GLY A 241 7.68 24.39 -12.32
C GLY A 241 6.94 23.49 -13.29
N ASP A 242 7.45 23.44 -14.52
CA ASP A 242 6.67 22.95 -15.67
C ASP A 242 7.05 21.53 -16.09
N SER A 243 8.15 20.94 -15.58
CA SER A 243 8.53 19.55 -15.81
C SER A 243 9.22 18.91 -14.61
N ASP A 244 9.28 17.57 -14.58
CA ASP A 244 10.16 16.82 -13.69
C ASP A 244 11.61 17.32 -13.77
N THR A 245 12.35 17.16 -12.67
CA THR A 245 13.72 17.66 -12.44
C THR A 245 13.94 19.18 -12.55
N THR A 246 12.96 19.97 -13.02
CA THR A 246 13.08 21.44 -13.16
C THR A 246 12.24 22.23 -12.14
N PHE A 247 11.55 21.54 -11.22
CA PHE A 247 10.81 22.19 -10.15
C PHE A 247 11.73 23.07 -9.29
N ARG A 248 11.23 24.25 -8.94
CA ARG A 248 11.96 25.37 -8.35
C ARG A 248 11.15 26.03 -7.25
N LYS A 249 11.83 26.82 -6.40
CA LYS A 249 11.17 27.69 -5.42
C LYS A 249 10.06 28.54 -6.07
N CYS A 250 8.89 28.53 -5.44
CA CYS A 250 7.78 29.41 -5.77
C CYS A 250 8.11 30.87 -5.37
N THR A 251 7.82 31.81 -6.26
CA THR A 251 8.09 33.26 -6.08
C THR A 251 7.07 33.95 -5.18
N SER A 252 5.88 33.38 -5.03
CA SER A 252 4.79 33.91 -4.20
C SER A 252 3.84 32.82 -3.73
N THR A 253 3.06 33.08 -2.68
CA THR A 253 2.02 32.16 -2.19
C THR A 253 0.96 31.87 -3.26
N ALA A 254 0.62 32.87 -4.10
CA ALA A 254 -0.32 32.68 -5.20
C ALA A 254 0.23 31.75 -6.29
N GLU A 255 1.53 31.84 -6.60
CA GLU A 255 2.18 30.89 -7.51
C GLU A 255 2.20 29.47 -6.92
N MET A 256 2.56 29.34 -5.63
CA MET A 256 2.57 28.05 -4.94
C MET A 256 1.19 27.37 -4.98
N LEU A 257 0.11 28.09 -4.62
CA LEU A 257 -1.25 27.56 -4.69
C LEU A 257 -1.66 27.18 -6.12
N LYS A 258 -1.30 28.00 -7.12
CA LYS A 258 -1.56 27.69 -8.54
C LYS A 258 -0.91 26.37 -8.97
N TYR A 259 0.36 26.16 -8.63
CA TYR A 259 1.04 24.91 -9.01
C TYR A 259 0.56 23.72 -8.18
N LEU A 260 0.26 23.90 -6.88
CA LEU A 260 -0.31 22.86 -6.02
C LEU A 260 -1.64 22.33 -6.58
N ASP A 261 -2.54 23.23 -7.00
CA ASP A 261 -3.77 22.85 -7.71
C ASP A 261 -3.44 22.17 -9.06
N ALA A 262 -2.51 22.73 -9.84
CA ALA A 262 -2.14 22.17 -11.14
C ALA A 262 -1.56 20.74 -11.06
N LYS A 263 -0.84 20.38 -9.99
CA LYS A 263 -0.34 19.01 -9.78
C LYS A 263 -1.45 17.96 -9.80
N PHE A 264 -2.58 18.31 -9.17
CA PHE A 264 -3.78 17.48 -9.17
C PHE A 264 -4.51 17.59 -10.52
N ASP A 265 -4.82 18.81 -10.97
CA ASP A 265 -5.64 19.07 -12.16
C ASP A 265 -5.04 18.48 -13.45
N LEU A 266 -3.71 18.47 -13.58
CA LEU A 266 -3.02 17.86 -14.72
C LEU A 266 -3.28 16.35 -14.80
N GLN A 267 -3.27 15.66 -13.66
CA GLN A 267 -3.57 14.22 -13.59
C GLN A 267 -5.08 13.96 -13.74
N ALA A 268 -5.92 14.76 -13.10
CA ALA A 268 -7.38 14.67 -13.23
C ALA A 268 -7.85 14.89 -14.68
N GLY A 269 -7.17 15.77 -15.42
CA GLY A 269 -7.42 16.07 -16.83
C GLY A 269 -6.66 15.20 -17.84
N TYR A 270 -5.98 14.13 -17.41
CA TYR A 270 -5.35 13.18 -18.34
C TYR A 270 -6.38 12.24 -18.96
N VAL A 271 -6.36 12.13 -20.30
CA VAL A 271 -7.22 11.22 -21.07
C VAL A 271 -6.34 10.08 -21.58
N SER A 272 -6.61 8.85 -21.13
CA SER A 272 -5.82 7.70 -21.57
C SER A 272 -6.11 7.35 -23.03
N PRO A 273 -5.08 7.10 -23.88
CA PRO A 273 -5.27 6.65 -25.26
C PRO A 273 -5.92 5.25 -25.35
N ARG A 274 -6.07 4.53 -24.23
CA ARG A 274 -6.68 3.20 -24.17
C ARG A 274 -8.02 3.25 -23.44
N GLY A 275 -9.07 3.53 -24.20
CA GLY A 275 -10.45 3.50 -23.72
C GLY A 275 -10.77 4.51 -22.62
N ASP A 276 -9.99 5.59 -22.49
CA ASP A 276 -10.08 6.59 -21.42
C ASP A 276 -10.11 5.96 -20.01
N ARG A 277 -9.23 4.97 -19.79
CA ARG A 277 -9.19 4.16 -18.57
C ARG A 277 -8.65 4.89 -17.32
N TRP A 278 -8.33 6.18 -17.39
CA TRP A 278 -7.81 6.95 -16.25
C TRP A 278 -8.94 7.77 -15.61
N ILE A 279 -9.44 7.35 -14.45
CA ILE A 279 -10.57 8.02 -13.78
C ILE A 279 -10.08 8.71 -12.51
N MET A 280 -10.05 10.03 -12.52
CA MET A 280 -9.66 10.87 -11.38
C MET A 280 -10.51 12.15 -11.42
N LYS A 281 -11.71 12.13 -10.83
CA LYS A 281 -12.76 13.15 -11.10
C LYS A 281 -12.70 14.40 -10.22
N GLY A 282 -11.72 14.50 -9.34
CA GLY A 282 -11.63 15.50 -8.26
C GLY A 282 -11.18 14.86 -6.95
N HIS A 283 -10.86 15.69 -5.96
CA HIS A 283 -10.42 15.24 -4.62
C HIS A 283 -11.44 14.33 -3.90
N TYR A 284 -12.71 14.34 -4.35
CA TYR A 284 -13.73 13.40 -3.92
C TYR A 284 -14.59 12.92 -5.09
N TYR A 285 -14.80 11.61 -5.20
CA TYR A 285 -15.87 11.06 -6.04
C TYR A 285 -16.28 9.63 -5.66
N VAL A 286 -17.56 9.31 -5.85
CA VAL A 286 -18.08 7.94 -5.75
C VAL A 286 -18.09 7.28 -7.12
N HIS A 287 -17.63 6.02 -7.19
CA HIS A 287 -17.80 5.16 -8.36
C HIS A 287 -18.60 3.92 -7.96
N ARG A 288 -19.86 3.83 -8.40
CA ARG A 288 -20.68 2.62 -8.23
C ARG A 288 -20.38 1.62 -9.35
N VAL A 289 -20.19 0.35 -8.99
CA VAL A 289 -20.14 -0.78 -9.92
C VAL A 289 -21.31 -1.72 -9.61
N THR A 290 -21.97 -2.24 -10.64
CA THR A 290 -23.10 -3.17 -10.49
C THR A 290 -22.94 -4.31 -11.48
N LYS A 291 -22.95 -5.56 -10.98
CA LYS A 291 -22.81 -6.75 -11.82
C LYS A 291 -23.56 -7.92 -11.21
N ASN A 292 -24.40 -8.59 -12.01
CA ASN A 292 -25.18 -9.78 -11.63
C ASN A 292 -25.99 -9.63 -10.31
N GLY A 293 -26.50 -8.41 -10.05
CA GLY A 293 -27.29 -8.10 -8.86
C GLY A 293 -26.49 -7.74 -7.61
N VAL A 294 -25.16 -7.67 -7.68
CA VAL A 294 -24.29 -7.17 -6.61
C VAL A 294 -23.81 -5.76 -6.93
N THR A 295 -23.78 -4.91 -5.91
CA THR A 295 -23.45 -3.49 -5.98
C THR A 295 -22.28 -3.14 -5.06
N VAL A 296 -21.33 -2.37 -5.58
CA VAL A 296 -20.16 -1.89 -4.82
C VAL A 296 -20.05 -0.39 -5.01
N ASP A 297 -20.06 0.37 -3.92
CA ASP A 297 -19.72 1.80 -3.92
C ASP A 297 -18.26 1.98 -3.49
N ILE A 298 -17.49 2.64 -4.36
CA ILE A 298 -16.09 2.97 -4.12
C ILE A 298 -16.01 4.48 -3.90
N PHE A 299 -15.70 4.87 -2.67
CA PHE A 299 -15.54 6.25 -2.22
C PHE A 299 -14.07 6.63 -2.35
N ASN A 300 -13.74 7.42 -3.37
CA ASN A 300 -12.37 7.83 -3.68
C ASN A 300 -12.12 9.17 -2.98
N LEU A 301 -11.14 9.20 -2.07
CA LEU A 301 -10.89 10.30 -1.15
C LEU A 301 -9.46 10.83 -1.30
N ASP A 302 -9.32 12.15 -1.28
CA ASP A 302 -8.07 12.81 -0.91
C ASP A 302 -7.93 12.79 0.62
N THR A 303 -6.81 12.25 1.11
CA THR A 303 -6.42 12.25 2.53
C THR A 303 -5.04 12.88 2.77
N ASN A 304 -4.57 13.79 1.89
CA ASN A 304 -3.25 14.42 2.02
C ASN A 304 -3.12 15.34 3.24
N GLU A 305 -4.19 15.57 4.00
CA GLU A 305 -4.17 16.26 5.30
C GLU A 305 -3.56 15.42 6.43
N ALA A 306 -3.04 14.23 6.14
CA ALA A 306 -2.34 13.38 7.08
C ALA A 306 -1.24 14.12 7.85
N THR A 307 -1.08 13.74 9.12
CA THR A 307 -0.19 14.38 10.09
C THR A 307 1.27 14.00 9.85
N THR A 308 1.53 12.74 9.51
CA THR A 308 2.86 12.20 9.22
C THR A 308 3.02 12.08 7.71
N HIS A 309 4.11 12.64 7.15
CA HIS A 309 4.46 12.64 5.71
C HIS A 309 3.39 13.16 4.72
N GLY A 310 2.30 13.76 5.22
CA GLY A 310 1.26 14.41 4.42
C GLY A 310 1.53 15.89 4.15
N ALA A 311 0.52 16.73 4.39
CA ALA A 311 0.52 18.14 4.05
C ALA A 311 1.76 18.90 4.56
N GLN A 312 2.31 18.56 5.74
CA GLN A 312 3.56 19.16 6.24
C GLN A 312 4.72 19.02 5.25
N GLN A 313 4.91 17.84 4.68
CA GLN A 313 6.01 17.52 3.76
C GLN A 313 5.84 18.26 2.42
N VAL A 314 4.63 18.19 1.85
CA VAL A 314 4.23 18.93 0.64
C VAL A 314 4.42 20.44 0.83
N CYS A 315 3.94 21.00 1.93
CA CYS A 315 3.93 22.44 2.15
C CYS A 315 5.28 23.01 2.58
N CYS A 316 6.11 22.25 3.31
CA CYS A 316 7.47 22.69 3.63
C CYS A 316 8.42 22.61 2.42
N GLN A 317 8.27 21.64 1.51
CA GLN A 317 9.17 21.43 0.36
C GLN A 317 10.63 21.23 0.80
N CYS A 318 10.83 20.53 1.92
CA CYS A 318 12.05 20.60 2.73
C CYS A 318 13.32 20.12 2.00
N PHE A 319 13.27 18.98 1.30
CA PHE A 319 14.38 18.50 0.49
C PHE A 319 14.69 19.45 -0.69
N GLY A 320 13.69 20.17 -1.20
CA GLY A 320 13.89 21.24 -2.20
C GLY A 320 14.72 22.40 -1.66
N TYR A 321 14.58 22.73 -0.38
CA TYR A 321 15.44 23.69 0.33
C TYR A 321 16.80 23.12 0.76
N GLY A 322 17.09 21.85 0.45
CA GLY A 322 18.36 21.18 0.75
C GLY A 322 18.45 20.60 2.17
N GLY A 323 17.32 20.43 2.86
CA GLY A 323 17.29 19.74 4.16
C GLY A 323 17.57 18.25 4.03
N SER A 324 18.14 17.65 5.07
CA SER A 324 18.20 16.19 5.20
C SER A 324 16.88 15.62 5.72
N ASP A 325 16.68 14.32 5.51
CA ASP A 325 15.78 13.44 6.27
C ASP A 325 15.55 13.87 7.74
N ASP A 326 16.57 13.78 8.60
CA ASP A 326 16.49 14.14 10.03
C ASP A 326 15.91 15.56 10.26
N GLU A 327 16.26 16.52 9.38
CA GLU A 327 15.75 17.89 9.43
C GLU A 327 14.30 18.01 8.92
N CYS A 328 13.95 17.22 7.89
CA CYS A 328 12.66 17.24 7.22
C CYS A 328 11.57 16.48 7.98
N ASP A 329 11.91 15.40 8.70
CA ASP A 329 10.97 14.66 9.56
C ASP A 329 10.54 15.48 10.77
N ASN A 330 11.45 16.33 11.27
CA ASN A 330 11.24 17.18 12.45
C ASN A 330 10.93 18.65 12.08
N ILE A 331 10.67 18.93 10.80
CA ILE A 331 10.60 20.29 10.28
C ILE A 331 9.42 21.08 10.85
N SER A 332 9.68 22.31 11.29
CA SER A 332 8.64 23.22 11.80
C SER A 332 8.47 24.47 10.92
N PRO A 333 7.25 25.04 10.83
CA PRO A 333 7.00 26.28 10.09
C PRO A 333 7.87 27.43 10.59
N GLY A 334 8.36 28.25 9.67
CA GLY A 334 9.28 29.35 9.97
C GLY A 334 10.77 28.95 9.94
N SER A 335 11.10 27.65 9.88
CA SER A 335 12.44 27.22 9.48
C SER A 335 12.75 27.67 8.05
N PRO A 336 13.99 28.13 7.73
CA PRO A 336 14.41 28.41 6.36
C PRO A 336 14.23 27.22 5.39
N LEU A 337 14.23 25.98 5.90
CA LEU A 337 13.98 24.77 5.13
C LEU A 337 12.47 24.49 4.89
N CYS A 338 11.56 25.15 5.61
CA CYS A 338 10.11 25.01 5.42
C CYS A 338 9.54 26.25 4.71
N ALA A 339 9.10 26.09 3.45
CA ALA A 339 8.59 27.17 2.60
C ALA A 339 9.53 28.40 2.55
N GLY A 340 10.85 28.20 2.72
CA GLY A 340 11.83 29.27 2.74
C GLY A 340 11.72 30.19 3.96
N GLY A 341 11.18 29.72 5.09
CA GLY A 341 10.84 30.50 6.28
C GLY A 341 9.50 31.23 6.21
N ASN A 342 8.74 31.10 5.11
CA ASN A 342 7.48 31.83 4.93
C ASN A 342 6.30 31.08 5.56
N VAL A 343 5.98 31.44 6.81
CA VAL A 343 4.87 30.86 7.58
C VAL A 343 3.51 31.06 6.90
N ASP A 344 3.26 32.21 6.26
CA ASP A 344 1.98 32.49 5.58
C ASP A 344 1.81 31.64 4.31
N MET A 345 2.90 31.42 3.55
CA MET A 345 2.91 30.50 2.41
C MET A 345 2.65 29.05 2.86
N TYR A 346 3.37 28.59 3.90
CA TYR A 346 3.16 27.27 4.48
C TYR A 346 1.70 27.10 4.93
N LYS A 347 1.16 28.06 5.70
CA LYS A 347 -0.21 27.99 6.19
C LYS A 347 -1.23 27.97 5.06
N ALA A 348 -1.07 28.82 4.04
CA ALA A 348 -1.98 28.83 2.89
C ALA A 348 -1.98 27.48 2.13
N CYS A 349 -0.83 26.81 2.04
CA CYS A 349 -0.74 25.45 1.50
C CYS A 349 -1.49 24.44 2.37
N MET A 350 -1.25 24.46 3.69
CA MET A 350 -1.94 23.57 4.64
C MET A 350 -3.46 23.77 4.61
N ASP A 351 -3.93 25.03 4.61
CA ASP A 351 -5.34 25.39 4.51
C ASP A 351 -5.94 24.89 3.17
N ARG A 352 -5.15 24.90 2.07
CA ARG A 352 -5.58 24.38 0.76
C ARG A 352 -5.74 22.85 0.78
N ILE A 353 -4.75 22.10 1.25
CA ILE A 353 -4.84 20.63 1.35
C ILE A 353 -5.95 20.22 2.32
N GLN A 354 -6.11 20.92 3.45
CA GLN A 354 -7.22 20.71 4.37
C GLN A 354 -8.59 20.92 3.70
N SER A 355 -8.72 21.89 2.79
CA SER A 355 -9.96 22.12 2.04
C SER A 355 -10.35 20.94 1.14
N TRP A 356 -9.37 20.21 0.60
CA TRP A 356 -9.60 18.99 -0.20
C TRP A 356 -10.09 17.84 0.69
N ALA A 357 -9.44 17.64 1.83
CA ALA A 357 -9.85 16.64 2.83
C ALA A 357 -11.25 16.88 3.41
N ASP A 358 -11.63 18.14 3.61
CA ASP A 358 -12.98 18.48 4.09
C ASP A 358 -14.06 18.21 3.01
N VAL A 359 -13.73 18.42 1.73
CA VAL A 359 -14.57 17.97 0.59
C VAL A 359 -14.68 16.44 0.58
N SER A 360 -13.58 15.71 0.74
CA SER A 360 -13.56 14.24 0.88
C SER A 360 -14.46 13.76 2.00
N TYR A 361 -14.34 14.34 3.19
CA TYR A 361 -15.06 13.89 4.37
C TYR A 361 -16.56 14.16 4.31
N GLU A 362 -16.98 15.39 3.99
CA GLU A 362 -18.40 15.72 3.92
C GLU A 362 -19.08 15.07 2.71
N GLY A 363 -18.37 14.89 1.59
CA GLY A 363 -18.81 14.05 0.47
C GLY A 363 -19.03 12.60 0.89
N ALA A 364 -18.01 11.96 1.48
CA ALA A 364 -18.08 10.58 1.94
C ALA A 364 -19.24 10.37 2.93
N LYS A 365 -19.36 11.23 3.94
CA LYS A 365 -20.44 11.20 4.95
C LYS A 365 -21.82 11.32 4.34
N LYS A 366 -22.02 12.21 3.36
CA LYS A 366 -23.28 12.39 2.64
C LYS A 366 -23.64 11.13 1.83
N ASP A 367 -22.71 10.65 1.01
CA ASP A 367 -23.02 9.60 0.05
C ASP A 367 -22.97 8.19 0.68
N LEU A 368 -22.22 7.97 1.77
CA LEU A 368 -22.30 6.76 2.60
C LEU A 368 -23.65 6.62 3.32
N ALA A 369 -24.25 7.74 3.74
CA ALA A 369 -25.59 7.79 4.31
C ALA A 369 -26.68 7.49 3.27
N ALA A 370 -26.46 7.87 2.01
CA ALA A 370 -27.35 7.57 0.88
C ALA A 370 -27.07 6.20 0.22
N SER A 371 -25.96 5.53 0.57
CA SER A 371 -25.51 4.30 -0.07
C SER A 371 -26.32 3.09 0.37
N THR A 372 -26.97 2.46 -0.62
CA THR A 372 -27.67 1.17 -0.53
C THR A 372 -26.85 0.04 -1.15
N ALA A 373 -25.54 0.20 -1.34
CA ALA A 373 -24.70 -0.81 -1.96
C ALA A 373 -24.45 -2.00 -1.03
N ASP A 374 -24.30 -3.21 -1.59
CA ASP A 374 -23.94 -4.42 -0.84
C ASP A 374 -22.57 -4.26 -0.16
N PHE A 375 -21.62 -3.63 -0.86
CA PHE A 375 -20.28 -3.33 -0.33
C PHE A 375 -19.95 -1.85 -0.45
N LYS A 376 -19.32 -1.30 0.60
CA LYS A 376 -18.86 0.08 0.70
C LYS A 376 -17.36 0.07 0.94
N ILE A 377 -16.60 0.59 -0.02
CA ILE A 377 -15.14 0.58 -0.02
C ILE A 377 -14.63 2.01 -0.04
N ILE A 378 -13.73 2.37 0.87
CA ILE A 378 -12.93 3.59 0.78
C ILE A 378 -11.64 3.28 0.02
N ASN A 379 -11.34 4.11 -0.98
CA ASN A 379 -10.08 4.13 -1.72
C ASN A 379 -9.39 5.46 -1.45
N THR A 380 -8.19 5.44 -0.88
CA THR A 380 -7.46 6.66 -0.52
C THR A 380 -5.96 6.39 -0.40
N HIS A 381 -5.15 7.39 -0.02
CA HIS A 381 -3.70 7.22 0.12
C HIS A 381 -3.25 6.88 1.54
N TYR A 382 -3.84 7.49 2.57
CA TYR A 382 -3.36 7.33 3.97
C TYR A 382 -4.24 6.41 4.83
N SER A 383 -3.58 5.62 5.69
CA SER A 383 -4.24 4.97 6.85
C SER A 383 -4.46 5.98 7.99
N PRO A 384 -5.67 6.06 8.60
CA PRO A 384 -5.96 6.94 9.73
C PRO A 384 -5.15 6.63 10.99
N HIS A 385 -4.84 5.37 11.30
CA HIS A 385 -4.19 4.97 12.56
C HIS A 385 -2.67 4.89 12.51
N TYR A 386 -2.07 4.98 11.31
CA TYR A 386 -0.62 5.09 11.16
C TYR A 386 -0.16 6.54 10.90
N HIS A 387 -0.98 7.37 10.21
CA HIS A 387 -0.50 8.64 9.66
C HIS A 387 -1.26 9.89 10.15
N MET A 388 -2.27 9.75 11.01
CA MET A 388 -3.09 10.88 11.44
C MET A 388 -3.12 11.05 12.96
N ASP A 389 -3.20 12.30 13.41
CA ASP A 389 -3.37 12.64 14.82
C ASP A 389 -4.66 12.01 15.41
N PRO A 390 -4.76 11.80 16.74
CA PRO A 390 -5.89 11.13 17.35
C PRO A 390 -7.27 11.74 17.04
N THR A 391 -7.35 13.03 16.72
CA THR A 391 -8.59 13.72 16.34
C THR A 391 -9.02 13.33 14.93
N ARG A 392 -8.09 13.38 13.97
CA ARG A 392 -8.32 12.97 12.57
C ARG A 392 -8.58 11.46 12.46
N MET A 393 -7.79 10.64 13.15
CA MET A 393 -8.01 9.20 13.26
C MET A 393 -9.44 8.91 13.76
N LYS A 394 -9.86 9.55 14.85
CA LYS A 394 -11.22 9.38 15.40
C LYS A 394 -12.30 9.84 14.42
N LYS A 395 -12.11 10.97 13.73
CA LYS A 395 -13.05 11.49 12.71
C LYS A 395 -13.34 10.44 11.62
N TRP A 396 -12.31 9.75 11.11
CA TRP A 396 -12.48 8.69 10.11
C TRP A 396 -12.98 7.36 10.70
N PHE A 397 -12.58 7.00 11.93
CA PHE A 397 -13.09 5.81 12.63
C PHE A 397 -14.58 5.91 12.98
N ASP A 398 -15.05 7.08 13.43
CA ASP A 398 -16.47 7.33 13.68
C ASP A 398 -17.28 7.19 12.37
N LEU A 399 -16.76 7.68 11.24
CA LEU A 399 -17.39 7.57 9.92
C LEU A 399 -17.51 6.12 9.44
N THR A 400 -16.42 5.34 9.49
CA THR A 400 -16.44 3.93 9.03
C THR A 400 -17.40 3.08 9.87
N LYS A 401 -17.42 3.33 11.18
CA LYS A 401 -18.35 2.70 12.13
C LYS A 401 -19.80 3.12 11.92
N GLN A 402 -20.07 4.40 11.65
CA GLN A 402 -21.43 4.91 11.51
C GLN A 402 -22.15 4.33 10.28
N PHE A 403 -21.42 4.08 9.19
CA PHE A 403 -22.01 3.70 7.90
C PHE A 403 -21.74 2.26 7.45
N ASN A 404 -21.11 1.46 8.33
CA ASN A 404 -20.67 0.09 8.07
C ASN A 404 -19.81 0.00 6.79
N VAL A 405 -18.70 0.74 6.76
CA VAL A 405 -17.69 0.61 5.70
C VAL A 405 -17.03 -0.77 5.82
N HIS A 406 -16.98 -1.53 4.72
CA HIS A 406 -16.44 -2.89 4.71
C HIS A 406 -14.92 -2.89 4.65
N ALA A 407 -14.36 -2.10 3.74
CA ALA A 407 -12.92 -2.04 3.51
C ALA A 407 -12.44 -0.59 3.28
N TRP A 408 -11.27 -0.29 3.81
CA TRP A 408 -10.47 0.90 3.55
C TRP A 408 -9.16 0.43 2.93
N PHE A 409 -8.88 0.83 1.69
CA PHE A 409 -7.61 0.56 1.04
C PHE A 409 -6.76 1.83 1.02
N ASN A 410 -5.48 1.69 1.37
CA ASN A 410 -4.51 2.77 1.38
C ASN A 410 -3.12 2.31 0.91
N GLY A 411 -2.32 3.28 0.47
CA GLY A 411 -0.92 3.11 0.12
C GLY A 411 -0.02 3.73 1.20
N HIS A 412 0.90 4.57 0.75
CA HIS A 412 1.78 5.48 1.51
C HIS A 412 2.90 4.80 2.31
N THR A 413 2.58 3.83 3.17
CA THR A 413 3.63 2.94 3.70
C THR A 413 3.96 1.93 2.62
N HIS A 414 5.24 1.74 2.30
CA HIS A 414 5.66 0.99 1.12
C HIS A 414 5.58 -0.56 1.26
N GLY A 415 4.55 -1.08 1.92
CA GLY A 415 4.37 -2.50 2.21
C GLY A 415 2.90 -2.93 2.28
N PHE A 416 2.65 -4.08 2.88
CA PHE A 416 1.30 -4.62 3.04
C PHE A 416 1.00 -5.02 4.49
N ASN A 417 -0.22 -4.70 4.93
CA ASN A 417 -0.82 -5.23 6.14
C ASN A 417 -2.34 -5.35 5.99
N HIS A 418 -2.96 -5.95 7.00
CA HIS A 418 -4.39 -6.01 7.14
C HIS A 418 -4.74 -5.84 8.63
N ASP A 419 -5.46 -4.78 8.95
CA ASP A 419 -5.93 -4.44 10.29
C ASP A 419 -7.46 -4.49 10.36
N ILE A 420 -8.01 -4.93 11.49
CA ILE A 420 -9.46 -5.08 11.69
C ILE A 420 -9.90 -4.29 12.92
N THR A 421 -10.92 -3.46 12.73
CA THR A 421 -11.53 -2.67 13.81
C THR A 421 -12.53 -3.49 14.64
N ALA A 422 -12.81 -3.02 15.86
CA ALA A 422 -13.81 -3.63 16.75
C ALA A 422 -15.27 -3.52 16.24
N TRP A 423 -15.49 -2.84 15.11
CA TRP A 423 -16.76 -2.77 14.38
C TRP A 423 -16.67 -3.41 12.98
N ASN A 424 -15.64 -4.22 12.73
CA ASN A 424 -15.43 -5.02 11.52
C ASN A 424 -15.28 -4.23 10.21
N THR A 425 -14.89 -2.96 10.25
CA THR A 425 -14.22 -2.34 9.10
C THR A 425 -12.80 -2.89 8.99
N HIS A 426 -12.43 -3.34 7.79
CA HIS A 426 -11.11 -3.83 7.44
C HIS A 426 -10.26 -2.71 6.83
N PHE A 427 -9.01 -2.58 7.24
CA PHE A 427 -8.03 -1.66 6.68
C PHE A 427 -6.93 -2.48 6.01
N PHE A 428 -6.72 -2.24 4.71
CA PHE A 428 -5.75 -2.95 3.88
C PHE A 428 -4.72 -1.96 3.36
N GLN A 429 -3.51 -2.03 3.91
CA GLN A 429 -2.37 -1.30 3.40
C GLN A 429 -1.77 -2.07 2.22
N ASN A 430 -1.51 -1.37 1.13
CA ASN A 430 -1.27 -1.95 -0.18
C ASN A 430 -0.33 -1.06 -1.02
N GLY A 431 0.80 -0.68 -0.42
CA GLY A 431 1.70 0.36 -0.94
C GLY A 431 3.03 -0.13 -1.50
N ALA A 432 3.16 -1.39 -1.96
CA ALA A 432 4.38 -1.83 -2.63
C ALA A 432 4.15 -2.16 -4.12
N GLY A 433 3.51 -1.24 -4.85
CA GLY A 433 3.29 -1.36 -6.29
C GLY A 433 4.55 -1.21 -7.15
N GLY A 434 5.70 -0.88 -6.54
CA GLY A 434 7.01 -0.84 -7.18
C GLY A 434 7.44 0.53 -7.72
N GLY A 435 6.72 1.60 -7.34
CA GLY A 435 7.10 2.98 -7.64
C GLY A 435 8.34 3.43 -6.89
N ILE A 436 8.50 2.89 -5.69
CA ILE A 436 9.53 3.14 -4.68
C ILE A 436 9.98 1.80 -4.07
N VAL A 437 11.00 1.79 -3.21
CA VAL A 437 11.46 0.57 -2.56
C VAL A 437 10.38 -0.01 -1.65
N SER A 438 10.16 -1.33 -1.67
CA SER A 438 9.23 -1.96 -0.73
C SER A 438 9.85 -2.08 0.67
N GLU A 439 9.03 -1.89 1.71
CA GLU A 439 9.41 -1.88 3.11
C GLU A 439 8.55 -2.84 3.95
N SER A 440 8.97 -3.10 5.19
CA SER A 440 8.18 -3.88 6.14
C SER A 440 7.11 -2.99 6.77
N SER A 441 5.83 -3.31 6.61
CA SER A 441 4.77 -2.59 7.31
C SER A 441 4.81 -2.85 8.82
N GLY A 442 4.46 -1.84 9.62
CA GLY A 442 4.28 -2.00 11.07
C GLY A 442 2.97 -2.74 11.42
N SER A 443 2.93 -3.36 12.60
CA SER A 443 1.68 -3.76 13.25
C SER A 443 1.15 -2.63 14.14
N VAL A 444 -0.16 -2.50 14.26
CA VAL A 444 -0.85 -1.55 15.16
C VAL A 444 -0.27 -1.59 16.57
N GLN A 445 0.24 -0.46 17.06
CA GLN A 445 0.69 -0.29 18.44
C GLN A 445 -0.20 0.72 19.18
N ASN A 446 -0.73 0.33 20.34
CA ASN A 446 -1.42 1.22 21.29
C ASN A 446 -2.67 1.98 20.77
N VAL A 447 -3.22 1.65 19.60
CA VAL A 447 -4.46 2.26 19.08
C VAL A 447 -5.68 1.50 19.58
N ALA A 448 -6.60 2.20 20.26
CA ALA A 448 -7.80 1.59 20.80
C ALA A 448 -8.83 1.27 19.69
N GLY A 449 -9.39 0.06 19.72
CA GLY A 449 -10.49 -0.33 18.83
C GLY A 449 -10.06 -0.88 17.45
N ILE A 450 -8.77 -1.13 17.23
CA ILE A 450 -8.24 -1.78 16.01
C ILE A 450 -7.08 -2.72 16.37
N LYS A 451 -6.86 -3.77 15.57
CA LYS A 451 -5.77 -4.73 15.72
C LYS A 451 -5.26 -5.21 14.37
N SER A 452 -3.97 -5.49 14.25
CA SER A 452 -3.42 -6.18 13.08
C SER A 452 -3.85 -7.65 13.04
N GLN A 453 -4.41 -8.05 11.90
CA GLN A 453 -4.70 -9.42 11.54
C GLN A 453 -3.53 -10.05 10.76
N TRP A 454 -2.85 -9.26 9.92
CA TRP A 454 -1.67 -9.70 9.16
C TRP A 454 -0.74 -8.53 8.83
N VAL A 455 0.54 -8.84 8.66
CA VAL A 455 1.60 -7.97 8.14
C VAL A 455 2.45 -8.82 7.19
N ALA A 456 2.81 -8.30 6.02
CA ALA A 456 3.66 -9.01 5.07
C ALA A 456 5.03 -9.36 5.67
N SER A 457 5.47 -10.60 5.47
CA SER A 457 6.82 -11.02 5.86
C SER A 457 7.85 -10.52 4.84
N GLY A 458 8.85 -9.79 5.31
CA GLY A 458 9.92 -9.25 4.48
C GLY A 458 9.49 -8.03 3.67
N HIS A 459 10.05 -7.89 2.47
CA HIS A 459 9.90 -6.72 1.60
C HIS A 459 9.36 -7.12 0.21
N PRO A 460 8.15 -7.68 0.09
CA PRO A 460 7.63 -8.05 -1.22
C PRO A 460 7.13 -6.83 -2.00
N TYR A 461 7.12 -6.93 -3.33
CA TYR A 461 6.32 -6.06 -4.19
C TYR A 461 5.03 -6.76 -4.58
N GLY A 462 3.98 -6.05 -4.96
CA GLY A 462 2.71 -6.69 -5.27
C GLY A 462 1.52 -5.75 -5.31
N PHE A 463 0.35 -6.36 -5.19
CA PHE A 463 -0.96 -5.71 -5.20
C PHE A 463 -1.99 -6.64 -4.54
N MET A 464 -3.26 -6.23 -4.50
CA MET A 464 -4.35 -7.07 -4.00
C MET A 464 -5.36 -7.42 -5.10
N GLU A 465 -5.80 -8.68 -5.11
CA GLU A 465 -6.93 -9.16 -5.89
C GLU A 465 -8.21 -9.09 -5.04
N LEU A 466 -9.27 -8.52 -5.61
CA LEU A 466 -10.59 -8.45 -4.98
C LEU A 466 -11.58 -9.31 -5.78
N SER A 467 -12.31 -10.19 -5.10
CA SER A 467 -13.38 -11.00 -5.70
C SER A 467 -14.68 -10.88 -4.90
N PHE A 468 -15.77 -10.56 -5.56
CA PHE A 468 -17.08 -10.35 -4.95
C PHE A 468 -18.02 -11.50 -5.29
N THR A 469 -18.72 -12.03 -4.29
CA THR A 469 -19.87 -12.93 -4.41
C THR A 469 -21.15 -12.15 -4.03
N LYS A 470 -22.28 -12.83 -3.84
CA LYS A 470 -23.52 -12.19 -3.36
C LYS A 470 -23.45 -11.76 -1.89
N GLU A 471 -22.60 -12.39 -1.08
CA GLU A 471 -22.54 -12.20 0.37
C GLU A 471 -21.14 -11.80 0.86
N TRP A 472 -20.09 -12.05 0.06
CA TRP A 472 -18.69 -11.91 0.48
C TRP A 472 -17.83 -11.07 -0.47
N LEU A 473 -16.93 -10.27 0.10
CA LEU A 473 -15.75 -9.70 -0.54
C LEU A 473 -14.54 -10.52 -0.10
N LYS A 474 -13.87 -11.19 -1.04
CA LYS A 474 -12.55 -11.78 -0.87
C LYS A 474 -11.48 -10.74 -1.20
N VAL A 475 -10.49 -10.56 -0.32
CA VAL A 475 -9.27 -9.77 -0.57
C VAL A 475 -8.08 -10.72 -0.44
N GLU A 476 -7.19 -10.74 -1.43
CA GLU A 476 -6.06 -11.68 -1.51
C GLU A 476 -4.79 -10.96 -1.97
N PHE A 477 -3.74 -11.03 -1.16
CA PHE A 477 -2.42 -10.46 -1.47
C PHE A 477 -1.74 -11.26 -2.58
N VAL A 478 -1.20 -10.55 -3.57
CA VAL A 478 -0.52 -11.11 -4.74
C VAL A 478 0.89 -10.58 -4.90
N SER A 479 1.83 -11.49 -5.17
CA SER A 479 3.22 -11.19 -5.47
C SER A 479 3.83 -12.22 -6.44
N PHE A 480 5.13 -12.11 -6.69
CA PHE A 480 5.90 -12.99 -7.57
C PHE A 480 5.93 -14.44 -7.05
N ASP A 481 5.86 -15.42 -7.95
CA ASP A 481 6.20 -16.81 -7.59
C ASP A 481 7.70 -17.10 -7.76
N ASN A 482 8.10 -18.30 -7.33
CA ASN A 482 9.50 -18.73 -7.33
C ASN A 482 10.08 -18.98 -8.75
N ALA A 483 9.32 -18.76 -9.83
CA ALA A 483 9.81 -18.90 -11.20
C ALA A 483 10.29 -17.56 -11.80
N TRP A 484 10.01 -16.43 -11.15
CA TRP A 484 10.52 -15.11 -11.56
C TRP A 484 12.04 -15.03 -11.42
N GLN A 485 12.71 -14.40 -12.39
CA GLN A 485 14.15 -14.14 -12.35
C GLN A 485 14.46 -12.69 -12.66
N PHE A 486 15.39 -12.11 -11.92
CA PHE A 486 15.84 -10.71 -12.05
C PHE A 486 17.33 -10.71 -12.35
N ASN A 487 17.68 -10.94 -13.62
CA ASN A 487 19.06 -11.27 -14.00
C ASN A 487 19.97 -10.03 -14.11
N GLY A 488 19.41 -8.84 -14.31
CA GLY A 488 20.12 -7.57 -14.51
C GLY A 488 19.20 -6.36 -14.37
N PHE A 489 19.62 -5.21 -14.91
CA PHE A 489 18.93 -3.92 -14.76
C PHE A 489 18.15 -3.48 -16.01
N ALA A 490 18.26 -4.21 -17.13
CA ALA A 490 17.46 -3.98 -18.31
C ALA A 490 16.12 -4.71 -18.23
N SER A 491 15.06 -4.14 -18.81
CA SER A 491 13.73 -4.76 -18.90
C SER A 491 13.74 -6.21 -19.42
N ARG A 492 14.62 -6.52 -20.39
CA ARG A 492 14.78 -7.87 -20.96
C ARG A 492 15.41 -8.89 -19.99
N ASP A 493 16.00 -8.44 -18.89
CA ASP A 493 16.66 -9.29 -17.90
C ASP A 493 15.67 -9.77 -16.82
N ILE A 494 14.44 -9.23 -16.83
CA ILE A 494 13.29 -9.74 -16.09
C ILE A 494 12.73 -10.93 -16.85
N VAL A 495 12.69 -12.10 -16.23
CA VAL A 495 12.01 -13.29 -16.76
C VAL A 495 10.75 -13.51 -15.91
N PRO A 496 9.55 -13.23 -16.45
CA PRO A 496 8.31 -13.39 -15.68
C PRO A 496 8.02 -14.85 -15.33
N GLY A 497 7.69 -15.08 -14.06
CA GLY A 497 7.09 -16.32 -13.57
C GLY A 497 5.56 -16.23 -13.55
N GLY A 498 4.94 -16.97 -12.63
CA GLY A 498 3.50 -16.96 -12.38
C GLY A 498 3.08 -16.04 -11.22
N VAL A 499 1.88 -16.29 -10.70
CA VAL A 499 1.24 -15.51 -9.62
C VAL A 499 1.29 -16.29 -8.31
N ALA A 500 1.96 -15.75 -7.30
CA ALA A 500 1.86 -16.24 -5.93
C ALA A 500 0.78 -15.48 -5.16
N ARG A 501 -0.04 -16.22 -4.41
CA ARG A 501 -1.08 -15.69 -3.51
C ARG A 501 -0.69 -15.94 -2.05
N GLY A 502 -0.84 -14.91 -1.23
CA GLY A 502 -0.42 -14.87 0.16
C GLY A 502 -1.59 -14.79 1.14
N HIS A 503 -1.59 -13.76 1.98
CA HIS A 503 -2.67 -13.50 2.92
C HIS A 503 -4.01 -13.33 2.20
N CYS A 504 -5.06 -13.94 2.74
CA CYS A 504 -6.36 -14.04 2.10
C CYS A 504 -7.49 -13.97 3.13
N TRP A 505 -8.45 -13.06 2.91
CA TRP A 505 -9.54 -12.82 3.85
C TRP A 505 -10.88 -12.56 3.17
N PHE A 506 -11.96 -13.02 3.81
CA PHE A 506 -13.34 -12.77 3.41
C PHE A 506 -14.05 -11.81 4.36
N VAL A 507 -14.63 -10.75 3.80
CA VAL A 507 -15.45 -9.75 4.49
C VAL A 507 -16.92 -9.95 4.11
N HIS A 508 -17.79 -10.19 5.10
CA HIS A 508 -19.22 -10.40 4.85
C HIS A 508 -19.96 -9.07 4.67
N LYS A 509 -20.93 -9.00 3.75
CA LYS A 509 -21.64 -7.75 3.44
C LYS A 509 -22.48 -7.16 4.58
N SER A 510 -22.78 -7.93 5.63
CA SER A 510 -23.48 -7.42 6.83
C SER A 510 -22.56 -6.72 7.84
N SER A 511 -21.24 -6.85 7.71
CA SER A 511 -20.23 -6.31 8.66
C SER A 511 -20.44 -6.72 10.13
N ASP A 512 -21.20 -7.78 10.42
CA ASP A 512 -21.52 -8.26 11.78
C ASP A 512 -20.44 -9.19 12.38
N SER A 513 -19.38 -9.48 11.63
CA SER A 513 -18.29 -10.39 12.00
C SER A 513 -16.96 -9.88 11.46
N PRO A 514 -15.81 -10.15 12.10
CA PRO A 514 -14.46 -9.74 11.65
C PRO A 514 -13.97 -10.50 10.40
N GLY A 515 -14.87 -11.10 9.63
CA GLY A 515 -14.55 -11.92 8.47
C GLY A 515 -13.94 -13.29 8.82
N LEU A 516 -13.38 -13.93 7.80
CA LEU A 516 -12.79 -15.27 7.86
C LEU A 516 -11.51 -15.32 7.02
N ALA A 517 -10.48 -16.02 7.49
CA ALA A 517 -9.34 -16.38 6.66
C ALA A 517 -9.78 -17.36 5.56
N CYS A 518 -9.15 -17.30 4.38
CA CYS A 518 -9.34 -18.32 3.35
C CYS A 518 -8.57 -19.60 3.71
N GLU A 519 -9.09 -20.77 3.32
CA GLU A 519 -8.39 -22.06 3.36
C GLU A 519 -7.05 -22.02 2.60
N SER A 520 -6.95 -21.17 1.57
CA SER A 520 -5.74 -20.95 0.78
C SER A 520 -4.71 -19.98 1.38
N THR A 521 -4.99 -19.35 2.53
CA THR A 521 -4.16 -18.23 3.05
C THR A 521 -2.72 -18.66 3.35
N LYS A 522 -1.77 -17.79 3.01
CA LYS A 522 -0.34 -17.96 3.27
C LYS A 522 0.26 -16.67 3.81
N ASP A 523 0.22 -16.54 5.12
CA ASP A 523 0.65 -15.33 5.84
C ASP A 523 2.19 -15.21 5.98
N GLY A 524 2.93 -16.27 5.58
CA GLY A 524 4.40 -16.31 5.60
C GLY A 524 5.05 -15.57 4.44
N LEU A 525 6.29 -15.95 4.12
CA LEU A 525 7.06 -15.31 3.06
C LEU A 525 6.49 -15.65 1.67
N VAL A 526 6.07 -14.62 0.93
CA VAL A 526 5.54 -14.73 -0.43
C VAL A 526 6.17 -13.63 -1.27
N GLY A 527 6.75 -13.99 -2.43
CA GLY A 527 7.24 -13.02 -3.42
C GLY A 527 8.48 -12.22 -3.04
N LEU A 528 9.37 -12.81 -2.24
CA LEU A 528 10.79 -12.46 -2.31
C LEU A 528 11.47 -13.31 -3.40
N PRO A 529 11.71 -12.77 -4.61
CA PRO A 529 12.61 -13.41 -5.56
C PRO A 529 14.03 -13.47 -4.97
N THR A 530 14.67 -14.63 -5.13
CA THR A 530 15.98 -14.99 -4.57
C THR A 530 17.13 -14.69 -5.52
#